data_AF-A0A5P2C027-F1
#
_entry.id   AF-A0A5P2C027-F1
#
_cell.length_a   1.000
_cell.length_b   1.000
_cell.length_c   1.000
_cell.angle_alpha   90.00
_cell.angle_beta   90.00
_cell.angle_gamma   90.00
#
_symmetry.space_group_name_H-M   'P 1'
#
loop_
_entity.id
_entity.type
_entity.pdbx_description
1 polymer ?
#
loop_
_entity_poly.entity_id
_entity_poly.type
_entity_poly.pdbx_seq_one_letter_code
_entity_poly.pdbx_strand_id
1 'polypeptide(L)'
;MPAIRLREVPAPEAVAELLRVTPGDPVVVRRRIIELDGEPCELTETYDPVAIARGTPLAETKKIRGGAVTLLAELGHIGVHVREDVTARMPDGDERTALNLDPAEPVLRLNRVTLDAGDRPIQADMMVMPAHRQQLRYEIMSGDLVPGSKLPSTNQLKERFEASNATIQKALQLLKEEGLVIGRAGAAVTVREHRQRTMRPASYMAPAPPGEPYRWLTEATRHGAAAHSTLLKVAEVRPPADVSAALNLAADETALLRQQILTIDDEPVELVKSYYPLGIARGTAITGKRKIKGGTPSLLAELGYPPRLSVDRVSARVPTQEQFQALRLPSDLPVLRTLRVVHSDDDVPIEVTVMVKAGHLYEMRYEFTPE
;
A
#
# COMPACT_ATOMS: atom_id res chain seq x y z
N MET A 1 -1.19 -27.20 -9.88
CA MET A 1 -2.01 -26.49 -8.87
C MET A 1 -1.28 -26.65 -7.55
N PRO A 2 -1.09 -25.59 -6.74
CA PRO A 2 -0.30 -25.70 -5.52
C PRO A 2 -0.94 -26.74 -4.59
N ALA A 3 -0.13 -27.62 -4.02
CA ALA A 3 -0.59 -28.59 -3.04
C ALA A 3 -1.00 -27.84 -1.76
N ILE A 4 -2.30 -27.79 -1.46
CA ILE A 4 -2.83 -27.16 -0.25
C ILE A 4 -3.02 -28.24 0.82
N ARG A 5 -2.30 -28.13 1.93
CA ARG A 5 -2.53 -28.96 3.13
C ARG A 5 -3.20 -28.11 4.20
N LEU A 6 -4.38 -28.54 4.64
CA LEU A 6 -5.17 -27.92 5.69
C LEU A 6 -5.16 -28.80 6.93
N ARG A 7 -4.91 -28.21 8.10
CA ARG A 7 -4.98 -28.90 9.40
C ARG A 7 -5.37 -27.91 10.49
N GLU A 8 -6.18 -28.35 11.46
CA GLU A 8 -6.29 -27.69 12.76
C GLU A 8 -5.13 -28.21 13.62
N VAL A 9 -4.34 -27.31 14.19
CA VAL A 9 -3.11 -27.64 14.92
C VAL A 9 -2.99 -26.80 16.18
N PRO A 10 -2.27 -27.29 17.21
CA PRO A 10 -1.84 -26.43 18.30
C PRO A 10 -0.94 -25.31 17.75
N ALA A 11 -1.20 -24.06 18.14
CA ALA A 11 -0.43 -22.90 17.71
C ALA A 11 1.05 -23.04 18.14
N PRO A 12 2.00 -23.07 17.19
CA PRO A 12 3.42 -22.96 17.50
C PRO A 12 3.72 -21.65 18.23
N GLU A 13 4.76 -21.60 19.08
CA GLU A 13 5.08 -20.40 19.89
C GLU A 13 5.13 -19.11 19.06
N ALA A 14 5.82 -19.12 17.91
CA ALA A 14 5.92 -17.96 17.03
C ALA A 14 4.56 -17.52 16.45
N VAL A 15 3.66 -18.47 16.18
CA VAL A 15 2.30 -18.18 15.69
C VAL A 15 1.43 -17.67 16.83
N ALA A 16 1.57 -18.25 18.02
CA ALA A 16 0.84 -17.84 19.20
C ALA A 16 1.16 -16.40 19.60
N GLU A 17 2.44 -16.02 19.53
CA GLU A 17 2.90 -14.64 19.73
C GLU A 17 2.26 -13.68 18.72
N LEU A 18 2.34 -14.01 17.42
CA LEU A 18 1.74 -13.19 16.36
C LEU A 18 0.22 -13.06 16.50
N LEU A 19 -0.47 -14.18 16.76
CA LEU A 19 -1.92 -14.22 16.92
C LEU A 19 -2.40 -13.83 18.33
N ARG A 20 -1.49 -13.45 19.24
CA ARG A 20 -1.80 -13.11 20.64
C ARG A 20 -2.74 -14.14 21.31
N VAL A 21 -2.50 -15.42 21.02
CA VAL A 21 -3.17 -16.58 21.63
C VAL A 21 -2.18 -17.32 22.54
N THR A 22 -2.66 -18.25 23.34
CA THR A 22 -1.78 -19.09 24.16
C THR A 22 -1.07 -20.11 23.27
N PRO A 23 0.25 -20.35 23.44
CA PRO A 23 0.90 -21.49 22.79
C PRO A 23 0.13 -22.78 23.04
N GLY A 24 -0.17 -23.53 21.98
CA GLY A 24 -1.02 -24.71 22.04
C GLY A 24 -2.51 -24.49 21.76
N ASP A 25 -3.00 -23.24 21.75
CA ASP A 25 -4.38 -22.93 21.35
C ASP A 25 -4.62 -23.38 19.90
N PRO A 26 -5.83 -23.88 19.57
CA PRO A 26 -6.06 -24.45 18.25
C PRO A 26 -6.17 -23.33 17.20
N VAL A 27 -5.42 -23.51 16.11
CA VAL A 27 -5.41 -22.63 14.92
C VAL A 27 -5.59 -23.46 13.66
N VAL A 28 -6.23 -22.89 12.65
CA VAL A 28 -6.34 -23.50 11.32
C VAL A 28 -5.15 -23.06 10.50
N VAL A 29 -4.36 -24.00 9.97
CA VAL A 29 -3.25 -23.68 9.07
C VAL A 29 -3.49 -24.20 7.66
N ARG A 30 -3.28 -23.32 6.69
CA ARG A 30 -3.22 -23.61 5.26
C ARG A 30 -1.80 -23.50 4.77
N ARG A 31 -1.18 -24.65 4.55
CA ARG A 31 0.17 -24.76 3.98
C ARG A 31 0.08 -24.86 2.46
N ARG A 32 0.82 -24.00 1.75
CA ARG A 32 0.87 -23.89 0.29
C ARG A 32 2.31 -23.82 -0.17
N ILE A 33 2.64 -24.58 -1.21
CA ILE A 33 3.89 -24.41 -1.95
C ILE A 33 3.54 -23.68 -3.24
N ILE A 34 4.15 -22.52 -3.44
CA ILE A 34 4.04 -21.75 -4.68
C ILE A 34 5.14 -22.26 -5.61
N GLU A 35 4.72 -22.74 -6.78
CA GLU A 35 5.60 -23.25 -7.82
C GLU A 35 5.66 -22.27 -8.99
N LEU A 36 6.83 -22.20 -9.59
CA LEU A 36 7.13 -21.34 -10.73
C LEU A 36 7.82 -22.19 -11.81
N ASP A 37 7.13 -22.42 -12.94
CA ASP A 37 7.55 -23.40 -13.98
C ASP A 37 7.81 -24.82 -13.44
N GLY A 38 7.04 -25.23 -12.42
CA GLY A 38 7.19 -26.55 -11.79
C GLY A 38 8.26 -26.62 -10.70
N GLU A 39 8.98 -25.53 -10.43
CA GLU A 39 9.95 -25.44 -9.34
C GLU A 39 9.35 -24.70 -8.13
N PRO A 40 9.39 -25.27 -6.91
CA PRO A 40 9.01 -24.57 -5.69
C PRO A 40 9.84 -23.28 -5.47
N CYS A 41 9.17 -22.16 -5.19
CA CYS A 41 9.85 -20.88 -4.95
C CYS A 41 9.42 -20.17 -3.66
N GLU A 42 8.29 -20.57 -3.07
CA GLU A 42 7.84 -20.05 -1.78
C GLU A 42 7.02 -21.10 -1.05
N LEU A 43 7.26 -21.22 0.25
CA LEU A 43 6.44 -22.00 1.16
C LEU A 43 5.68 -21.02 2.05
N THR A 44 4.36 -21.03 1.93
CA THR A 44 3.46 -20.17 2.71
C THR A 44 2.64 -21.02 3.67
N GLU A 45 2.69 -20.71 4.95
CA GLU A 45 1.75 -21.20 5.96
C GLU A 45 0.91 -20.04 6.47
N THR A 46 -0.39 -20.09 6.19
CA THR A 46 -1.35 -19.11 6.69
C THR A 46 -2.08 -19.73 7.89
N TYR A 47 -2.03 -19.06 9.04
CA TYR A 47 -2.64 -19.43 10.29
C TYR A 47 -3.82 -18.49 10.60
N ASP A 48 -5.00 -19.08 10.74
CA ASP A 48 -6.23 -18.38 11.10
C ASP A 48 -6.68 -18.85 12.50
N PRO A 49 -7.05 -17.93 13.42
CA PRO A 49 -7.66 -18.32 14.69
C PRO A 49 -8.89 -19.21 14.45
N VAL A 50 -9.06 -20.30 15.21
CA VAL A 50 -10.22 -21.21 15.04
C VAL A 50 -11.55 -20.50 15.19
N ALA A 51 -11.62 -19.48 16.06
CA ALA A 51 -12.81 -18.64 16.22
C ALA A 51 -13.24 -17.92 14.92
N ILE A 52 -12.31 -17.70 14.00
CA ILE A 52 -12.53 -17.04 12.70
C ILE A 52 -12.73 -18.10 11.61
N ALA A 53 -11.88 -19.14 11.59
CA ALA A 53 -11.84 -20.09 10.49
C ALA A 53 -12.97 -21.13 10.54
N ARG A 54 -13.45 -21.51 11.73
CA ARG A 54 -14.39 -22.62 11.90
C ARG A 54 -15.73 -22.33 11.21
N GLY A 55 -16.18 -23.30 10.39
CA GLY A 55 -17.44 -23.17 9.64
C GLY A 55 -17.34 -22.27 8.41
N THR A 56 -16.13 -21.87 8.02
CA THR A 56 -15.88 -21.01 6.85
C THR A 56 -14.98 -21.73 5.84
N PRO A 57 -14.91 -21.26 4.57
CA PRO A 57 -13.97 -21.80 3.60
C PRO A 57 -12.47 -21.69 3.96
N LEU A 58 -12.09 -20.95 5.02
CA LEU A 58 -10.73 -20.97 5.57
C LEU A 58 -10.37 -22.36 6.14
N ALA A 59 -11.36 -23.05 6.70
CA ALA A 59 -11.26 -24.42 7.19
C ALA A 59 -11.59 -25.47 6.10
N GLU A 60 -11.47 -25.12 4.82
CA GLU A 60 -11.65 -26.05 3.70
C GLU A 60 -10.42 -26.08 2.76
N THR A 61 -10.16 -27.22 2.12
CA THR A 61 -9.07 -27.35 1.13
C THR A 61 -9.42 -26.76 -0.22
N LYS A 62 -10.69 -26.40 -0.45
CA LYS A 62 -11.17 -25.82 -1.71
C LYS A 62 -10.63 -24.40 -1.92
N LYS A 63 -10.55 -24.00 -3.19
CA LYS A 63 -10.22 -22.62 -3.56
C LYS A 63 -11.30 -21.68 -2.99
N ILE A 64 -10.87 -20.69 -2.21
CA ILE A 64 -11.77 -19.64 -1.70
C ILE A 64 -12.07 -18.68 -2.85
N ARG A 65 -13.35 -18.58 -3.24
CA ARG A 65 -13.80 -17.65 -4.27
C ARG A 65 -13.56 -16.21 -3.79
N GLY A 66 -12.87 -15.40 -4.58
CA GLY A 66 -12.48 -14.04 -4.18
C GLY A 66 -11.23 -13.97 -3.27
N GLY A 67 -10.69 -15.10 -2.81
CA GLY A 67 -9.51 -15.16 -1.95
C GLY A 67 -9.82 -15.05 -0.45
N ALA A 68 -8.84 -15.43 0.39
CA ALA A 68 -8.99 -15.46 1.86
C ALA A 68 -9.28 -14.08 2.46
N VAL A 69 -8.66 -13.02 1.93
CA VAL A 69 -8.87 -11.65 2.39
C VAL A 69 -10.32 -11.19 2.17
N THR A 70 -10.89 -11.50 1.00
CA THR A 70 -12.30 -11.17 0.69
C THR A 70 -13.25 -11.89 1.63
N LEU A 71 -13.01 -13.19 1.87
CA LEU A 71 -13.81 -13.97 2.80
C LEU A 71 -13.71 -13.43 4.24
N LEU A 72 -12.51 -13.10 4.72
CA LEU A 72 -12.33 -12.51 6.05
C LEU A 72 -13.11 -11.20 6.19
N ALA A 73 -13.07 -10.33 5.17
CA ALA A 73 -13.85 -9.10 5.16
C ALA A 73 -15.38 -9.35 5.16
N GLU A 74 -15.86 -10.33 4.38
CA GLU A 74 -17.28 -10.75 4.38
C GLU A 74 -17.73 -11.28 5.75
N LEU A 75 -16.83 -11.91 6.49
CA LEU A 75 -17.05 -12.38 7.86
C LEU A 75 -16.92 -11.26 8.91
N GLY A 76 -16.63 -10.02 8.50
CA GLY A 76 -16.44 -8.88 9.40
C GLY A 76 -15.04 -8.73 9.99
N HIS A 77 -14.09 -9.59 9.59
CA HIS A 77 -12.67 -9.53 9.96
C HIS A 77 -11.89 -8.70 8.94
N ILE A 78 -11.99 -7.38 9.06
CA ILE A 78 -11.31 -6.45 8.15
C ILE A 78 -9.93 -6.12 8.70
N GLY A 79 -8.89 -6.62 8.04
CA GLY A 79 -7.51 -6.25 8.33
C GLY A 79 -7.26 -4.78 7.98
N VAL A 80 -6.83 -3.97 8.95
CA VAL A 80 -6.50 -2.55 8.73
C VAL A 80 -5.04 -2.24 9.05
N HIS A 81 -4.37 -3.09 9.82
CA HIS A 81 -2.95 -2.98 10.11
C HIS A 81 -2.26 -4.31 9.79
N VAL A 82 -1.04 -4.21 9.27
CA VAL A 82 -0.20 -5.37 8.99
C VAL A 82 1.17 -5.08 9.59
N ARG A 83 1.67 -6.03 10.37
CA ARG A 83 3.05 -6.00 10.86
C ARG A 83 3.80 -7.15 10.22
N GLU A 84 5.00 -6.87 9.73
CA GLU A 84 5.88 -7.85 9.09
C GLU A 84 7.26 -7.81 9.74
N ASP A 85 7.82 -8.99 9.97
CA ASP A 85 9.18 -9.19 10.45
C ASP A 85 9.90 -10.12 9.47
N VAL A 86 11.04 -9.66 8.94
CA VAL A 86 11.83 -10.39 7.94
C VAL A 86 13.18 -10.78 8.53
N THR A 87 13.54 -12.06 8.37
CA THR A 87 14.80 -12.62 8.86
C THR A 87 15.43 -13.50 7.81
N ALA A 88 16.76 -13.66 7.85
CA ALA A 88 17.49 -14.62 7.04
C ALA A 88 18.02 -15.74 7.94
N ARG A 89 17.86 -17.00 7.51
CA ARG A 89 18.42 -18.17 8.23
C ARG A 89 18.67 -19.34 7.28
N MET A 90 19.36 -20.37 7.75
CA MET A 90 19.42 -21.64 7.03
C MET A 90 18.06 -22.35 7.09
N PRO A 91 17.64 -23.03 6.00
CA PRO A 91 16.38 -23.76 5.96
C PRO A 91 16.45 -25.02 6.83
N ASP A 92 15.32 -25.43 7.39
CA ASP A 92 15.21 -26.69 8.11
C ASP A 92 14.99 -27.88 7.15
N GLY A 93 14.83 -29.09 7.68
CA GLY A 93 14.63 -30.29 6.84
C GLY A 93 13.35 -30.27 6.02
N ASP A 94 12.26 -29.73 6.55
CA ASP A 94 10.96 -29.68 5.88
C ASP A 94 10.97 -28.60 4.79
N GLU A 95 11.54 -27.44 5.09
CA GLU A 95 11.74 -26.35 4.12
C GLU A 95 12.64 -26.78 2.97
N ARG A 96 13.77 -27.45 3.24
CA ARG A 96 14.65 -27.98 2.19
C ARG A 96 13.93 -28.94 1.26
N THR A 97 13.13 -29.83 1.84
CA THR A 97 12.34 -30.79 1.06
C THR A 97 11.24 -30.11 0.26
N ALA A 98 10.52 -29.18 0.87
CA ALA A 98 9.39 -28.49 0.27
C ALA A 98 9.81 -27.51 -0.84
N LEU A 99 10.98 -26.89 -0.69
CA LEU A 99 11.50 -25.87 -1.61
C LEU A 99 12.63 -26.37 -2.52
N ASN A 100 12.98 -27.66 -2.42
CA ASN A 100 14.08 -28.27 -3.17
C ASN A 100 15.41 -27.51 -3.01
N LEU A 101 15.80 -27.23 -1.75
CA LEU A 101 16.96 -26.39 -1.43
C LEU A 101 18.19 -27.20 -1.03
N ASP A 102 19.36 -26.69 -1.39
CA ASP A 102 20.63 -27.16 -0.87
C ASP A 102 20.77 -26.78 0.63
N PRO A 103 21.34 -27.65 1.49
CA PRO A 103 21.58 -27.33 2.90
C PRO A 103 22.41 -26.06 3.16
N ALA A 104 23.26 -25.66 2.22
CA ALA A 104 24.09 -24.46 2.31
C ALA A 104 23.38 -23.19 1.83
N GLU A 105 22.15 -23.30 1.32
CA GLU A 105 21.41 -22.20 0.73
C GLU A 105 20.51 -21.51 1.77
N PRO A 106 20.75 -20.23 2.11
CA PRO A 106 19.92 -19.53 3.09
C PRO A 106 18.54 -19.18 2.52
N VAL A 107 17.55 -19.11 3.41
CA VAL A 107 16.20 -18.65 3.12
C VAL A 107 15.90 -17.31 3.80
N LEU A 108 15.05 -16.52 3.16
CA LEU A 108 14.35 -15.42 3.80
C LEU A 108 13.05 -15.95 4.40
N ARG A 109 12.84 -15.65 5.68
CA ARG A 109 11.58 -15.90 6.39
C ARG A 109 10.89 -14.57 6.64
N LEU A 110 9.67 -14.45 6.15
CA LEU A 110 8.79 -13.31 6.42
C LEU A 110 7.63 -13.81 7.30
N ASN A 111 7.53 -13.25 8.49
CA ASN A 111 6.39 -13.43 9.38
C ASN A 111 5.51 -12.20 9.24
N ARG A 112 4.23 -12.39 8.95
CA ARG A 112 3.25 -11.33 8.81
C ARG A 112 2.11 -11.59 9.78
N VAL A 113 1.62 -10.55 10.44
CA VAL A 113 0.34 -10.60 11.15
C VAL A 113 -0.57 -9.49 10.62
N THR A 114 -1.82 -9.86 10.34
CA THR A 114 -2.88 -8.93 9.97
C THR A 114 -3.76 -8.69 11.17
N LEU A 115 -3.93 -7.42 11.54
CA LEU A 115 -4.72 -6.95 12.68
C LEU A 115 -5.95 -6.18 12.18
N ASP A 116 -7.07 -6.35 12.87
CA ASP A 116 -8.29 -5.57 12.64
C ASP A 116 -8.22 -4.18 13.30
N ALA A 117 -9.30 -3.40 13.16
CA ALA A 117 -9.38 -2.04 13.71
C ALA A 117 -9.32 -1.97 15.25
N GLY A 118 -9.53 -3.09 15.93
CA GLY A 118 -9.37 -3.22 17.38
C GLY A 118 -8.00 -3.74 17.79
N ASP A 119 -7.00 -3.74 16.88
CA ASP A 119 -5.66 -4.30 17.09
C ASP A 119 -5.69 -5.80 17.40
N ARG A 120 -6.75 -6.51 16.97
CA ARG A 120 -6.88 -7.95 17.17
C ARG A 120 -6.32 -8.69 15.96
N PRO A 121 -5.41 -9.65 16.15
CA PRO A 121 -4.89 -10.45 15.05
C PRO A 121 -5.96 -11.38 14.49
N ILE A 122 -6.16 -11.28 13.18
CA ILE A 122 -7.15 -12.06 12.44
C ILE A 122 -6.52 -13.14 11.55
N GLN A 123 -5.24 -12.99 11.22
CA GLN A 123 -4.48 -13.92 10.39
C GLN A 123 -2.99 -13.71 10.62
N ALA A 124 -2.21 -14.78 10.66
CA ALA A 124 -0.75 -14.75 10.61
C ALA A 124 -0.24 -15.57 9.43
N ASP A 125 0.73 -15.05 8.69
CA ASP A 125 1.37 -15.74 7.58
C ASP A 125 2.85 -15.94 7.87
N MET A 126 3.34 -17.14 7.64
CA MET A 126 4.75 -17.48 7.68
C MET A 126 5.18 -17.90 6.28
N MET A 127 6.06 -17.10 5.67
CA MET A 127 6.54 -17.27 4.31
C MET A 127 8.03 -17.57 4.34
N VAL A 128 8.46 -18.55 3.55
CA VAL A 128 9.85 -18.95 3.42
C VAL A 128 10.22 -18.98 1.95
N MET A 129 11.28 -18.28 1.59
CA MET A 129 11.73 -18.10 0.20
C MET A 129 13.24 -18.31 0.07
N PRO A 130 13.73 -18.88 -1.04
CA PRO A 130 15.17 -18.93 -1.35
C PRO A 130 15.77 -17.52 -1.41
N ALA A 131 16.78 -17.22 -0.58
CA ALA A 131 17.27 -15.85 -0.43
C ALA A 131 17.92 -15.30 -1.71
N HIS A 132 18.62 -16.16 -2.46
CA HIS A 132 19.30 -15.81 -3.71
C HIS A 132 18.34 -15.29 -4.79
N ARG A 133 17.03 -15.56 -4.68
CA ARG A 133 16.00 -15.17 -5.66
C ARG A 133 15.35 -13.81 -5.38
N GLN A 134 15.64 -13.17 -4.23
CA GLN A 134 15.02 -11.90 -3.83
C GLN A 134 15.99 -10.71 -3.77
N GLN A 135 17.28 -10.96 -3.96
CA GLN A 135 18.33 -9.97 -3.78
C GLN A 135 18.26 -8.80 -4.78
N LEU A 136 17.94 -9.06 -6.05
CA LEU A 136 17.77 -7.98 -7.05
C LEU A 136 16.61 -7.04 -6.70
N ARG A 137 15.51 -7.57 -6.16
CA ARG A 137 14.38 -6.76 -5.72
C ARG A 137 14.79 -5.87 -4.55
N TYR A 138 15.48 -6.44 -3.57
CA TYR A 138 15.96 -5.67 -2.42
C TYR A 138 16.93 -4.57 -2.86
N GLU A 139 17.93 -4.87 -3.69
CA GLU A 139 18.91 -3.88 -4.18
C GLU A 139 18.26 -2.74 -4.98
N ILE A 140 17.18 -3.02 -5.73
CA ILE A 140 16.40 -1.98 -6.41
C ILE A 140 15.62 -1.12 -5.41
N MET A 141 15.02 -1.73 -4.39
CA MET A 141 14.20 -1.03 -3.40
C MET A 141 15.02 -0.25 -2.36
N SER A 142 16.22 -0.73 -2.02
CA SER A 142 17.17 -0.07 -1.12
C SER A 142 17.94 1.06 -1.82
N GLY A 143 17.98 1.07 -3.15
CA GLY A 143 18.72 2.04 -3.96
C GLY A 143 20.16 1.65 -4.29
N ASP A 144 20.61 0.45 -3.91
CA ASP A 144 21.93 -0.09 -4.28
C ASP A 144 22.06 -0.30 -5.80
N LEU A 145 20.96 -0.68 -6.46
CA LEU A 145 20.82 -0.62 -7.92
C LEU A 145 20.08 0.67 -8.30
N VAL A 146 20.85 1.67 -8.70
CA VAL A 146 20.37 3.03 -8.96
C VAL A 146 19.34 3.05 -10.11
N PRO A 147 18.22 3.79 -10.00
CA PRO A 147 17.29 3.99 -11.10
C PRO A 147 17.97 4.43 -12.40
N GLY A 148 17.56 3.87 -13.54
CA GLY A 148 18.18 4.12 -14.85
C GLY A 148 19.49 3.36 -15.11
N SER A 149 20.09 2.71 -14.09
CA SER A 149 21.28 1.88 -14.29
C SER A 149 20.95 0.56 -15.01
N LYS A 150 21.94 0.01 -15.73
CA LYS A 150 21.82 -1.32 -16.33
C LYS A 150 21.98 -2.36 -15.24
N LEU A 151 21.07 -3.33 -15.19
CA LEU A 151 21.31 -4.55 -14.43
C LEU A 151 22.52 -5.29 -15.01
N PRO A 152 23.24 -6.08 -14.19
CA PRO A 152 24.21 -7.03 -14.70
C PRO A 152 23.58 -7.93 -15.78
N SER A 153 24.37 -8.33 -16.77
CA SER A 153 23.89 -9.19 -17.86
C SER A 153 23.39 -10.54 -17.33
N THR A 154 22.55 -11.23 -18.10
CA THR A 154 22.06 -12.57 -17.72
C THR A 154 23.18 -13.53 -17.35
N ASN A 155 24.32 -13.49 -18.05
CA ASN A 155 25.47 -14.34 -17.72
C ASN A 155 26.11 -13.96 -16.38
N GLN A 156 26.27 -12.67 -16.11
CA GLN A 156 26.78 -12.18 -14.83
C GLN A 156 25.82 -12.49 -13.68
N LEU A 157 24.51 -12.41 -13.90
CA LEU A 157 23.51 -12.77 -12.89
C LEU A 157 23.49 -14.28 -12.63
N LYS A 158 23.63 -15.12 -13.66
CA LYS A 158 23.76 -16.57 -13.50
C LYS A 158 24.99 -16.94 -12.68
N GLU A 159 26.13 -16.31 -12.95
CA GLU A 159 27.38 -16.51 -12.20
C GLU A 159 27.25 -15.99 -10.77
N ARG A 160 26.69 -14.79 -10.59
CA ARG A 160 26.48 -14.16 -9.29
C ARG A 160 25.55 -14.94 -8.36
N PHE A 161 24.48 -15.50 -8.92
CA PHE A 161 23.43 -16.18 -8.15
C PHE A 161 23.45 -17.70 -8.28
N GLU A 162 24.48 -18.27 -8.94
CA GLU A 162 24.64 -19.70 -9.22
C GLU A 162 23.35 -20.35 -9.78
N ALA A 163 22.62 -19.61 -10.62
CA ALA A 163 21.27 -19.97 -11.05
C ALA A 163 21.19 -20.32 -12.54
N SER A 164 20.18 -21.09 -12.92
CA SER A 164 19.93 -21.44 -14.32
C SER A 164 19.53 -20.21 -15.16
N ASN A 165 19.77 -20.27 -16.47
CA ASN A 165 19.36 -19.20 -17.39
C ASN A 165 17.84 -18.95 -17.36
N ALA A 166 17.04 -20.03 -17.24
CA ALA A 166 15.59 -19.93 -17.13
C ALA A 166 15.17 -19.20 -15.85
N THR A 167 15.81 -19.52 -14.72
CA THR A 167 15.57 -18.87 -13.42
C THR A 167 15.86 -17.37 -13.48
N ILE A 168 17.00 -16.96 -14.06
CA ILE A 168 17.35 -15.53 -14.21
C ILE A 168 16.39 -14.80 -15.16
N GLN A 169 16.07 -15.38 -16.32
CA GLN A 169 15.12 -14.76 -17.26
C GLN A 169 13.75 -14.55 -16.61
N LYS A 170 13.32 -15.47 -15.74
CA LYS A 170 12.04 -15.37 -15.06
C LYS A 170 12.03 -14.37 -13.91
N ALA A 171 13.10 -14.29 -13.11
CA ALA A 171 13.25 -13.22 -12.12
C ALA A 171 13.21 -11.83 -12.78
N LEU A 172 13.89 -11.66 -13.92
CA LEU A 172 13.85 -10.43 -14.71
C LEU A 172 12.45 -10.16 -15.28
N GLN A 173 11.69 -11.19 -15.65
CA GLN A 173 10.31 -11.04 -16.12
C GLN A 173 9.37 -10.57 -14.99
N LEU A 174 9.47 -11.16 -13.79
CA LEU A 174 8.70 -10.71 -12.63
C LEU A 174 9.02 -9.26 -12.26
N LEU A 175 10.29 -8.88 -12.25
CA LEU A 175 10.68 -7.48 -12.02
C LEU A 175 10.14 -6.53 -13.10
N LYS A 176 9.94 -7.00 -14.35
CA LYS A 176 9.30 -6.21 -15.41
C LYS A 176 7.79 -6.08 -15.21
N GLU A 177 7.13 -7.17 -14.83
CA GLU A 177 5.69 -7.19 -14.52
C GLU A 177 5.35 -6.29 -13.33
N GLU A 178 6.24 -6.25 -12.33
CA GLU A 178 6.17 -5.34 -11.18
C GLU A 178 6.59 -3.90 -11.51
N GLY A 179 7.07 -3.66 -12.72
CA GLY A 179 7.53 -2.35 -13.16
C GLY A 179 8.79 -1.87 -12.45
N LEU A 180 9.60 -2.74 -11.86
CA LEU A 180 10.87 -2.38 -11.23
C LEU A 180 12.00 -2.23 -12.25
N VAL A 181 11.90 -2.92 -13.39
CA VAL A 181 12.91 -2.89 -14.46
C VAL A 181 12.24 -2.82 -15.84
N ILE A 182 12.95 -2.31 -16.83
CA ILE A 182 12.52 -2.23 -18.23
C ILE A 182 13.55 -2.91 -19.15
N GLY A 183 13.10 -3.50 -20.26
CA GLY A 183 14.00 -4.09 -21.25
C GLY A 183 13.34 -5.13 -22.14
N ARG A 184 13.78 -5.19 -23.41
CA ARG A 184 13.29 -6.15 -24.42
C ARG A 184 14.20 -7.39 -24.48
N ALA A 185 13.69 -8.50 -24.99
CA ALA A 185 14.52 -9.69 -25.24
C ALA A 185 15.72 -9.32 -26.13
N GLY A 186 16.93 -9.70 -25.70
CA GLY A 186 18.18 -9.35 -26.41
C GLY A 186 18.74 -7.95 -26.15
N ALA A 187 18.04 -7.10 -25.39
CA ALA A 187 18.52 -5.79 -24.96
C ALA A 187 18.92 -5.81 -23.47
N ALA A 188 19.78 -4.86 -23.06
CA ALA A 188 20.12 -4.68 -21.65
C ALA A 188 18.86 -4.37 -20.84
N VAL A 189 18.68 -5.05 -19.70
CA VAL A 189 17.63 -4.74 -18.73
C VAL A 189 18.12 -3.60 -17.85
N THR A 190 17.35 -2.54 -17.73
CA THR A 190 17.66 -1.37 -16.91
C THR A 190 16.68 -1.26 -15.76
N VAL A 191 17.16 -0.83 -14.60
CA VAL A 191 16.29 -0.44 -13.49
C VAL A 191 15.40 0.68 -13.99
N ARG A 192 14.08 0.54 -13.85
CA ARG A 192 13.16 1.57 -14.32
C ARG A 192 13.51 2.87 -13.58
N GLU A 193 13.42 4.00 -14.28
CA GLU A 193 13.50 5.30 -13.63
C GLU A 193 12.27 5.51 -12.76
N HIS A 194 12.23 4.89 -11.59
CA HIS A 194 11.28 5.20 -10.53
C HIS A 194 12.07 5.85 -9.41
N ARG A 195 12.36 7.14 -9.58
CA ARG A 195 12.76 7.95 -8.43
C ARG A 195 11.54 7.96 -7.51
N GLN A 196 11.63 7.33 -6.33
CA GLN A 196 10.64 7.56 -5.29
C GLN A 196 10.51 9.08 -5.15
N ARG A 197 9.31 9.59 -5.44
CA ARG A 197 9.06 11.03 -5.42
C ARG A 197 8.87 11.40 -3.96
N THR A 198 9.79 12.21 -3.45
CA THR A 198 9.70 12.74 -2.10
C THR A 198 8.54 13.74 -2.03
N MET A 199 7.50 13.39 -1.27
CA MET A 199 6.46 14.31 -0.87
C MET A 199 6.95 15.12 0.34
N ARG A 200 6.66 16.41 0.35
CA ARG A 200 6.92 17.32 1.47
C ARG A 200 5.60 17.90 1.97
N PRO A 201 4.86 17.20 2.86
CA PRO A 201 3.50 17.57 3.28
C PRO A 201 3.36 19.02 3.76
N ALA A 202 4.40 19.53 4.43
CA ALA A 202 4.49 20.90 4.92
C ALA A 202 4.52 21.95 3.79
N SER A 203 5.13 21.64 2.63
CA SER A 203 5.15 22.51 1.44
C SER A 203 3.75 22.79 0.88
N TYR A 204 2.76 21.96 1.23
CA TYR A 204 1.36 22.03 0.75
C TYR A 204 0.42 22.75 1.72
N MET A 205 0.90 23.14 2.90
CA MET A 205 0.06 23.72 3.96
C MET A 205 -0.16 25.22 3.79
N ALA A 206 0.81 25.94 3.22
CA ALA A 206 0.67 27.38 3.00
C ALA A 206 -0.25 27.67 1.80
N PRO A 207 -1.14 28.68 1.89
CA PRO A 207 -1.93 29.13 0.75
C PRO A 207 -1.03 29.39 -0.47
N ALA A 208 -1.52 29.05 -1.65
CA ALA A 208 -0.90 29.51 -2.89
C ALA A 208 -1.08 31.03 -2.98
N PRO A 209 -0.07 31.78 -3.46
CA PRO A 209 -0.23 33.21 -3.74
C PRO A 209 -1.45 33.45 -4.65
N PRO A 210 -2.13 34.60 -4.52
CA PRO A 210 -3.29 34.91 -5.35
C PRO A 210 -2.99 34.79 -6.85
N GLY A 211 -3.73 33.93 -7.55
CA GLY A 211 -3.56 33.70 -8.99
C GLY A 211 -2.63 32.54 -9.36
N GLU A 212 -1.92 31.94 -8.39
CA GLU A 212 -1.11 30.74 -8.62
C GLU A 212 -1.92 29.44 -8.47
N PRO A 213 -1.59 28.38 -9.23
CA PRO A 213 -2.17 27.07 -9.04
C PRO A 213 -1.79 26.47 -7.67
N TYR A 214 -2.50 25.41 -7.27
CA TYR A 214 -2.25 24.67 -6.05
C TYR A 214 -0.75 24.34 -5.89
N ARG A 215 -0.11 24.68 -4.75
CA ARG A 215 1.36 24.66 -4.60
C ARG A 215 2.05 23.36 -5.00
N TRP A 216 1.38 22.22 -4.82
CA TRP A 216 1.89 20.93 -5.29
C TRP A 216 2.12 20.90 -6.81
N LEU A 217 1.23 21.50 -7.61
CA LEU A 217 1.43 21.64 -9.06
C LEU A 217 2.67 22.49 -9.35
N THR A 218 2.86 23.58 -8.60
CA THR A 218 4.02 24.47 -8.72
C THR A 218 5.33 23.75 -8.37
N GLU A 219 5.35 22.91 -7.34
CA GLU A 219 6.54 22.12 -6.97
C GLU A 219 6.89 21.08 -8.04
N ALA A 220 5.89 20.36 -8.57
CA ALA A 220 6.10 19.42 -9.67
C ALA A 220 6.60 20.12 -10.95
N THR A 221 6.06 21.30 -11.29
CA THR A 221 6.53 22.11 -12.44
C THR A 221 7.95 22.65 -12.23
N ARG A 222 8.34 23.00 -11.00
CA ARG A 222 9.73 23.41 -10.69
C ARG A 222 10.75 22.29 -10.96
N HIS A 223 10.33 21.03 -10.89
CA HIS A 223 11.14 19.88 -11.27
C HIS A 223 11.04 19.52 -12.77
N GLY A 224 10.48 20.40 -13.59
CA GLY A 224 10.37 20.22 -15.04
C GLY A 224 9.23 19.30 -15.47
N ALA A 225 8.35 18.89 -14.56
CA ALA A 225 7.28 17.94 -14.84
C ALA A 225 5.94 18.64 -15.12
N ALA A 226 5.19 18.15 -16.10
CA ALA A 226 3.90 18.71 -16.51
C ALA A 226 2.78 18.23 -15.59
N ALA A 227 2.55 18.98 -14.50
CA ALA A 227 1.55 18.62 -13.49
C ALA A 227 0.17 19.24 -13.78
N HIS A 228 -0.87 18.41 -13.72
CA HIS A 228 -2.26 18.82 -13.93
C HIS A 228 -3.17 18.26 -12.83
N SER A 229 -4.25 18.98 -12.53
CA SER A 229 -5.31 18.52 -11.61
C SER A 229 -6.66 18.59 -12.32
N THR A 230 -7.38 17.48 -12.31
CA THR A 230 -8.68 17.33 -12.97
C THR A 230 -9.75 16.99 -11.94
N LEU A 231 -10.80 17.82 -11.89
CA LEU A 231 -11.96 17.60 -11.03
C LEU A 231 -12.84 16.49 -11.62
N LEU A 232 -12.97 15.40 -10.88
CA LEU A 232 -13.74 14.22 -11.28
C LEU A 232 -15.19 14.28 -10.79
N LYS A 233 -15.41 14.70 -9.54
CA LYS A 233 -16.73 14.67 -8.91
C LYS A 233 -16.88 15.80 -7.90
N VAL A 234 -18.08 16.38 -7.86
CA VAL A 234 -18.58 17.19 -6.74
C VAL A 234 -19.96 16.67 -6.38
N ALA A 235 -20.18 16.28 -5.14
CA ALA A 235 -21.45 15.72 -4.70
C ALA A 235 -21.62 15.83 -3.19
N GLU A 236 -22.87 15.96 -2.73
CA GLU A 236 -23.21 15.66 -1.34
C GLU A 236 -23.21 14.15 -1.16
N VAL A 237 -22.46 13.65 -0.19
CA VAL A 237 -22.28 12.21 0.06
C VAL A 237 -22.27 11.94 1.55
N ARG A 238 -22.60 10.70 1.94
CA ARG A 238 -22.21 10.19 3.26
C ARG A 238 -20.71 9.88 3.23
N PRO A 239 -19.88 10.52 4.08
CA PRO A 239 -18.45 10.23 4.09
C PRO A 239 -18.14 8.83 4.62
N PRO A 240 -16.95 8.28 4.33
CA PRO A 240 -16.43 7.12 5.05
C PRO A 240 -16.37 7.38 6.56
N ALA A 241 -16.50 6.33 7.38
CA ALA A 241 -16.61 6.46 8.83
C ALA A 241 -15.44 7.22 9.49
N ASP A 242 -14.21 7.02 9.00
CA ASP A 242 -13.03 7.73 9.52
C ASP A 242 -13.02 9.22 9.15
N VAL A 243 -13.62 9.59 8.01
CA VAL A 243 -13.83 10.97 7.61
C VAL A 243 -14.97 11.61 8.41
N SER A 244 -16.08 10.91 8.63
CA SER A 244 -17.18 11.41 9.47
C SER A 244 -16.71 11.67 10.90
N ALA A 245 -15.97 10.73 11.49
CA ALA A 245 -15.39 10.90 12.81
C ALA A 245 -14.43 12.09 12.87
N ALA A 246 -13.58 12.27 11.84
CA ALA A 246 -12.65 13.39 11.77
C ALA A 246 -13.31 14.76 11.57
N LEU A 247 -14.50 14.81 10.95
CA LEU A 247 -15.30 16.04 10.80
C LEU A 247 -16.29 16.25 11.97
N ASN A 248 -16.29 15.40 12.99
CA ASN A 248 -17.28 15.41 14.07
C ASN A 248 -18.75 15.33 13.56
N LEU A 249 -18.98 14.60 12.48
CA LEU A 249 -20.31 14.41 11.89
C LEU A 249 -21.02 13.22 12.51
N ALA A 250 -22.36 13.29 12.60
CA ALA A 250 -23.17 12.12 12.95
C ALA A 250 -23.06 11.02 11.87
N ALA A 251 -23.36 9.76 12.24
CA ALA A 251 -23.18 8.60 11.36
C ALA A 251 -24.02 8.63 10.07
N ASP A 252 -25.10 9.40 10.07
CA ASP A 252 -26.02 9.60 8.95
C ASP A 252 -25.90 10.94 8.25
N GLU A 253 -25.08 11.84 8.79
CA GLU A 253 -24.87 13.17 8.26
C GLU A 253 -24.02 13.15 6.98
N THR A 254 -24.35 14.06 6.07
CA THR A 254 -23.72 14.20 4.76
C THR A 254 -22.68 15.32 4.77
N ALA A 255 -21.66 15.19 3.92
CA ALA A 255 -20.67 16.23 3.67
C ALA A 255 -20.59 16.51 2.16
N LEU A 256 -20.07 17.67 1.80
CA LEU A 256 -19.75 17.96 0.41
C LEU A 256 -18.40 17.33 0.05
N LEU A 257 -18.41 16.40 -0.90
CA LEU A 257 -17.22 15.80 -1.51
C LEU A 257 -16.79 16.58 -2.75
N ARG A 258 -15.50 16.90 -2.84
CA ARG A 258 -14.79 17.25 -4.07
C ARG A 258 -13.70 16.20 -4.33
N GLN A 259 -13.77 15.53 -5.47
CA GLN A 259 -12.84 14.48 -5.88
C GLN A 259 -12.04 14.92 -7.10
N GLN A 260 -10.73 14.74 -7.04
CA GLN A 260 -9.80 15.15 -8.08
C GLN A 260 -8.76 14.05 -8.33
N ILE A 261 -8.27 13.97 -9.56
CA ILE A 261 -7.07 13.20 -9.90
C ILE A 261 -5.98 14.17 -10.30
N LEU A 262 -4.78 13.96 -9.78
CA LEU A 262 -3.60 14.68 -10.18
C LEU A 262 -2.79 13.81 -11.11
N THR A 263 -2.31 14.41 -12.20
CA THR A 263 -1.43 13.78 -13.16
C THR A 263 -0.11 14.53 -13.24
N ILE A 264 0.97 13.81 -13.50
CA ILE A 264 2.28 14.37 -13.84
C ILE A 264 2.74 13.65 -15.09
N ASP A 265 3.06 14.41 -16.15
CA ASP A 265 3.44 13.85 -17.45
C ASP A 265 2.40 12.82 -17.95
N ASP A 266 1.12 13.16 -17.80
CA ASP A 266 -0.06 12.35 -18.14
C ASP A 266 -0.25 11.02 -17.38
N GLU A 267 0.60 10.75 -16.39
CA GLU A 267 0.44 9.61 -15.47
C GLU A 267 -0.35 10.02 -14.22
N PRO A 268 -1.38 9.25 -13.78
CA PRO A 268 -2.11 9.54 -12.56
C PRO A 268 -1.24 9.25 -11.33
N VAL A 269 -0.99 10.29 -10.54
CA VAL A 269 -0.07 10.24 -9.41
C VAL A 269 -0.76 10.23 -8.05
N GLU A 270 -1.97 10.82 -7.98
CA GLU A 270 -2.69 10.96 -6.73
C GLU A 270 -4.18 11.13 -6.95
N LEU A 271 -4.97 10.37 -6.19
CA LEU A 271 -6.41 10.56 -6.07
C LEU A 271 -6.70 11.31 -4.78
N VAL A 272 -7.38 12.46 -4.89
CA VAL A 272 -7.70 13.34 -3.76
C VAL A 272 -9.21 13.41 -3.58
N LYS A 273 -9.68 13.21 -2.36
CA LYS A 273 -11.07 13.41 -1.94
C LYS A 273 -11.11 14.36 -0.75
N SER A 274 -11.57 15.58 -0.98
CA SER A 274 -11.77 16.59 0.07
C SER A 274 -13.24 16.64 0.46
N TYR A 275 -13.49 16.61 1.76
CA TYR A 275 -14.81 16.60 2.39
C TYR A 275 -14.95 17.85 3.25
N TYR A 276 -16.08 18.53 3.10
CA TYR A 276 -16.39 19.78 3.82
C TYR A 276 -17.74 19.65 4.52
N PRO A 277 -17.87 20.09 5.79
CA PRO A 277 -19.17 20.18 6.47
C PRO A 277 -20.17 20.98 5.62
N LEU A 278 -21.42 20.50 5.52
CA LEU A 278 -22.41 21.15 4.66
C LEU A 278 -22.77 22.57 5.11
N GLY A 279 -22.72 22.85 6.41
CA GLY A 279 -22.94 24.18 6.96
C GLY A 279 -21.91 25.21 6.44
N ILE A 280 -20.69 24.77 6.16
CA ILE A 280 -19.63 25.61 5.59
C ILE A 280 -19.74 25.66 4.05
N ALA A 281 -20.05 24.51 3.44
CA ALA A 281 -19.99 24.39 2.00
C ALA A 281 -21.18 25.02 1.25
N ARG A 282 -22.40 24.95 1.79
CA ARG A 282 -23.63 25.40 1.10
C ARG A 282 -23.57 26.91 0.81
N GLY A 283 -23.99 27.29 -0.40
CA GLY A 283 -23.97 28.69 -0.85
C GLY A 283 -22.60 29.22 -1.26
N THR A 284 -21.54 28.40 -1.19
CA THR A 284 -20.16 28.81 -1.54
C THR A 284 -19.70 28.20 -2.85
N ALA A 285 -18.54 28.66 -3.35
CA ALA A 285 -17.90 28.09 -4.53
C ALA A 285 -17.48 26.61 -4.38
N ILE A 286 -17.42 26.07 -3.15
CA ILE A 286 -17.06 24.67 -2.89
C ILE A 286 -18.06 23.71 -3.55
N THR A 287 -19.35 24.08 -3.62
CA THR A 287 -20.42 23.29 -4.28
C THR A 287 -20.31 23.26 -5.80
N GLY A 288 -19.58 24.19 -6.40
CA GLY A 288 -19.49 24.35 -7.85
C GLY A 288 -18.37 23.51 -8.49
N LYS A 289 -18.53 23.13 -9.76
CA LYS A 289 -17.48 22.41 -10.52
C LYS A 289 -16.33 23.30 -11.02
N ARG A 290 -16.41 24.61 -10.79
CA ARG A 290 -15.39 25.57 -11.25
C ARG A 290 -14.17 25.57 -10.32
N LYS A 291 -13.04 26.07 -10.83
CA LYS A 291 -11.87 26.37 -10.01
C LYS A 291 -12.25 27.44 -8.97
N ILE A 292 -11.81 27.25 -7.74
CA ILE A 292 -11.99 28.20 -6.64
C ILE A 292 -10.82 29.19 -6.70
N LYS A 293 -11.11 30.47 -6.85
CA LYS A 293 -10.08 31.53 -6.91
C LYS A 293 -9.31 31.54 -5.58
N GLY A 294 -7.98 31.48 -5.62
CA GLY A 294 -7.14 31.40 -4.41
C GLY A 294 -7.16 30.04 -3.69
N GLY A 295 -7.88 29.05 -4.24
CA GLY A 295 -8.02 27.72 -3.64
C GLY A 295 -8.95 27.68 -2.43
N THR A 296 -9.21 26.46 -1.94
CA THR A 296 -10.12 26.27 -0.81
C THR A 296 -9.63 26.91 0.51
N PRO A 297 -8.34 26.87 0.87
CA PRO A 297 -7.85 27.52 2.10
C PRO A 297 -8.15 29.03 2.16
N SER A 298 -7.98 29.75 1.04
CA SER A 298 -8.27 31.19 0.98
C SER A 298 -9.76 31.47 1.11
N LEU A 299 -10.60 30.67 0.43
CA LEU A 299 -12.06 30.79 0.54
C LEU A 299 -12.54 30.52 1.97
N LEU A 300 -12.00 29.48 2.63
CA LEU A 300 -12.35 29.15 4.01
C LEU A 300 -11.98 30.31 4.96
N ALA A 301 -10.80 30.91 4.80
CA ALA A 301 -10.41 32.09 5.56
C ALA A 301 -11.34 33.30 5.32
N GLU A 302 -11.72 33.58 4.07
CA GLU A 302 -12.67 34.64 3.73
C GLU A 302 -14.06 34.42 4.33
N LEU A 303 -14.47 33.15 4.51
CA LEU A 303 -15.73 32.76 5.14
C LEU A 303 -15.68 32.79 6.69
N GLY A 304 -14.57 33.21 7.29
CA GLY A 304 -14.38 33.24 8.74
C GLY A 304 -13.91 31.92 9.34
N TYR A 305 -13.41 30.99 8.51
CA TYR A 305 -12.87 29.70 8.91
C TYR A 305 -11.38 29.58 8.51
N PRO A 306 -10.48 30.43 9.05
CA PRO A 306 -9.07 30.37 8.69
C PRO A 306 -8.46 29.02 9.12
N PRO A 307 -7.73 28.30 8.24
CA PRO A 307 -6.99 27.11 8.64
C PRO A 307 -5.91 27.44 9.69
N ARG A 308 -5.95 26.79 10.86
CA ARG A 308 -5.00 27.00 11.97
C ARG A 308 -4.09 25.80 12.19
N LEU A 309 -4.64 24.59 12.13
CA LEU A 309 -3.93 23.35 12.38
C LEU A 309 -4.25 22.33 11.29
N SER A 310 -3.24 21.59 10.85
CA SER A 310 -3.41 20.44 9.97
C SER A 310 -2.81 19.21 10.64
N VAL A 311 -3.58 18.14 10.75
CA VAL A 311 -3.14 16.87 11.31
C VAL A 311 -3.19 15.81 10.22
N ASP A 312 -2.04 15.23 9.90
CA ASP A 312 -1.93 14.15 8.91
C ASP A 312 -1.83 12.79 9.61
N ARG A 313 -2.69 11.85 9.19
CA ARG A 313 -2.56 10.42 9.48
C ARG A 313 -2.15 9.70 8.21
N VAL A 314 -0.94 9.15 8.21
CA VAL A 314 -0.36 8.43 7.06
C VAL A 314 -0.44 6.93 7.30
N SER A 315 -0.81 6.17 6.28
CA SER A 315 -0.94 4.71 6.34
C SER A 315 -0.63 4.09 4.98
N ALA A 316 -0.08 2.87 4.96
CA ALA A 316 -0.02 2.03 3.76
C ALA A 316 -1.17 1.02 3.82
N ARG A 317 -1.88 0.80 2.71
CA ARG A 317 -3.00 -0.16 2.65
C ARG A 317 -3.24 -0.69 1.25
N VAL A 318 -4.02 -1.75 1.12
CA VAL A 318 -4.47 -2.27 -0.18
C VAL A 318 -5.37 -1.23 -0.87
N PRO A 319 -5.19 -0.97 -2.18
CA PRO A 319 -6.06 -0.05 -2.92
C PRO A 319 -7.51 -0.56 -2.97
N THR A 320 -8.47 0.36 -2.89
CA THR A 320 -9.85 0.05 -3.31
C THR A 320 -9.90 -0.12 -4.84
N GLN A 321 -10.96 -0.75 -5.36
CA GLN A 321 -11.15 -0.90 -6.81
C GLN A 321 -11.08 0.45 -7.56
N GLU A 322 -11.68 1.49 -6.98
CA GLU A 322 -11.62 2.85 -7.52
C GLU A 322 -10.19 3.39 -7.55
N GLN A 323 -9.42 3.19 -6.48
CA GLN A 323 -8.02 3.66 -6.40
C GLN A 323 -7.15 2.90 -7.39
N PHE A 324 -7.33 1.59 -7.50
CA PHE A 324 -6.63 0.74 -8.46
C PHE A 324 -6.84 1.23 -9.89
N GLN A 325 -8.09 1.49 -10.27
CA GLN A 325 -8.44 1.99 -11.61
C GLN A 325 -7.97 3.43 -11.84
N ALA A 326 -8.23 4.32 -10.89
CA ALA A 326 -7.91 5.74 -11.02
C ALA A 326 -6.39 6.00 -11.09
N LEU A 327 -5.60 5.25 -10.33
CA LEU A 327 -4.14 5.35 -10.29
C LEU A 327 -3.44 4.42 -11.29
N ARG A 328 -4.20 3.64 -12.08
CA ARG A 328 -3.66 2.67 -13.06
C ARG A 328 -2.58 1.76 -12.44
N LEU A 329 -2.86 1.23 -11.25
CA LEU A 329 -1.89 0.40 -10.54
C LEU A 329 -1.59 -0.89 -11.33
N PRO A 330 -0.33 -1.34 -11.39
CA PRO A 330 0.06 -2.50 -12.18
C PRO A 330 -0.37 -3.83 -11.55
N SER A 331 -0.49 -3.87 -10.22
CA SER A 331 -0.90 -5.05 -9.43
C SER A 331 -1.49 -4.62 -8.08
N ASP A 332 -1.64 -5.56 -7.14
CA ASP A 332 -2.16 -5.36 -5.78
C ASP A 332 -1.20 -4.61 -4.83
N LEU A 333 -0.22 -3.89 -5.39
CA LEU A 333 0.73 -3.08 -4.62
C LEU A 333 0.01 -2.10 -3.68
N PRO A 334 0.55 -1.91 -2.45
CA PRO A 334 -0.05 -1.00 -1.49
C PRO A 334 -0.10 0.43 -2.02
N VAL A 335 -1.11 1.15 -1.59
CA VAL A 335 -1.19 2.61 -1.73
C VAL A 335 -0.74 3.28 -0.44
N LEU A 336 -0.06 4.42 -0.59
CA LEU A 336 0.17 5.34 0.50
C LEU A 336 -1.05 6.25 0.61
N ARG A 337 -1.68 6.25 1.79
CA ARG A 337 -2.82 7.10 2.12
C ARG A 337 -2.45 8.13 3.17
N THR A 338 -2.81 9.37 2.91
CA THR A 338 -2.80 10.45 3.89
C THR A 338 -4.23 10.92 4.13
N LEU A 339 -4.69 10.82 5.38
CA LEU A 339 -5.92 11.44 5.88
C LEU A 339 -5.50 12.73 6.61
N ARG A 340 -5.80 13.87 6.01
CA ARG A 340 -5.52 15.20 6.57
C ARG A 340 -6.79 15.79 7.16
N VAL A 341 -6.73 16.26 8.39
CA VAL A 341 -7.80 17.05 9.03
C VAL A 341 -7.30 18.47 9.22
N VAL A 342 -8.04 19.44 8.70
CA VAL A 342 -7.76 20.87 8.85
C VAL A 342 -8.74 21.45 9.85
N HIS A 343 -8.20 22.05 10.91
CA HIS A 343 -8.96 22.72 11.96
C HIS A 343 -8.82 24.24 11.84
N SER A 344 -9.90 24.95 12.16
CA SER A 344 -9.94 26.40 12.26
C SER A 344 -9.73 26.87 13.70
N ASP A 345 -10.15 28.10 13.99
CA ASP A 345 -10.26 28.61 15.35
C ASP A 345 -11.11 27.65 16.22
N ASP A 346 -10.80 27.59 17.51
CA ASP A 346 -11.44 26.71 18.50
C ASP A 346 -11.42 25.20 18.14
N ASP A 347 -10.42 24.77 17.37
CA ASP A 347 -10.22 23.37 16.93
C ASP A 347 -11.41 22.79 16.15
N VAL A 348 -12.18 23.65 15.47
CA VAL A 348 -13.31 23.23 14.63
C VAL A 348 -12.80 22.58 13.34
N PRO A 349 -13.14 21.31 13.02
CA PRO A 349 -12.71 20.68 11.77
C PRO A 349 -13.49 21.25 10.58
N ILE A 350 -12.79 21.84 9.62
CA ILE A 350 -13.38 22.55 8.47
C ILE A 350 -13.17 21.83 7.14
N GLU A 351 -12.20 20.93 7.07
CA GLU A 351 -11.90 20.13 5.89
C GLU A 351 -11.23 18.81 6.30
N VAL A 352 -11.67 17.71 5.70
CA VAL A 352 -10.94 16.44 5.74
C VAL A 352 -10.58 16.03 4.33
N THR A 353 -9.29 15.78 4.08
CA THR A 353 -8.79 15.37 2.77
C THR A 353 -8.17 13.99 2.84
N VAL A 354 -8.63 13.10 1.97
CA VAL A 354 -8.05 11.78 1.73
C VAL A 354 -7.24 11.81 0.44
N MET A 355 -5.94 11.67 0.57
CA MET A 355 -4.97 11.59 -0.53
C MET A 355 -4.48 10.15 -0.65
N VAL A 356 -4.48 9.60 -1.87
CA VAL A 356 -4.04 8.22 -2.13
C VAL A 356 -3.09 8.20 -3.33
N LYS A 357 -1.94 7.56 -3.16
CA LYS A 357 -0.86 7.43 -4.16
C LYS A 357 -0.38 5.98 -4.25
N ALA A 358 0.29 5.63 -5.33
CA ALA A 358 0.96 4.34 -5.47
C ALA A 358 2.14 4.24 -4.48
N GLY A 359 2.07 3.38 -3.45
CA GLY A 359 3.04 3.40 -2.35
C GLY A 359 4.49 3.13 -2.78
N HIS A 360 4.68 2.32 -3.82
CA HIS A 360 5.99 2.02 -4.39
C HIS A 360 6.67 3.21 -5.12
N LEU A 361 5.95 4.31 -5.37
CA LEU A 361 6.44 5.46 -6.12
C LEU A 361 6.65 6.72 -5.27
N TYR A 362 6.22 6.71 -4.01
CA TYR A 362 6.19 7.92 -3.17
C TYR A 362 6.68 7.63 -1.76
N GLU A 363 7.53 8.52 -1.26
CA GLU A 363 7.92 8.60 0.14
C GLU A 363 7.41 9.92 0.74
N MET A 364 7.25 9.99 2.06
CA MET A 364 6.91 11.24 2.75
C MET A 364 8.09 11.72 3.60
N ARG A 365 8.53 12.95 3.34
CA ARG A 365 9.57 13.63 4.11
C ARG A 365 8.96 14.76 4.91
N TYR A 366 9.22 14.73 6.21
CA TYR A 366 8.93 15.84 7.11
C TYR A 366 10.24 16.48 7.54
N GLU A 367 10.29 17.81 7.48
CA GLU A 367 11.40 18.61 7.97
C GLU A 367 10.82 19.50 9.08
N PHE A 368 11.36 19.39 10.29
CA PHE A 368 10.95 20.18 11.44
C PHE A 368 12.15 20.98 11.92
N THR A 369 11.96 22.27 12.14
CA THR A 369 12.90 23.09 12.89
C THR A 369 12.42 23.07 14.33
N PRO A 370 13.19 22.51 15.28
CA PRO A 370 12.86 22.67 16.70
C PRO A 370 12.91 24.15 17.05
N GLU A 371 11.87 24.64 17.74
CA GLU A 371 11.84 26.00 18.29
C GLU A 371 12.84 26.19 19.44
#